data_AF-A0A853A0M5-F1
#
_entry.id   AF-A0A853A0M5-F1
#
_cell.length_a   1.000
_cell.length_b   1.000
_cell.length_c   1.000
_cell.angle_alpha   90.00
_cell.angle_beta   90.00
_cell.angle_gamma   90.00
#
_symmetry.space_group_name_H-M   'P 1'
#
loop_
_entity.id
_entity.type
_entity.pdbx_description
1 polymer ?
#
loop_
_entity_poly.entity_id
_entity_poly.type
_entity_poly.pdbx_seq_one_letter_code
_entity_poly.pdbx_strand_id
1 'polypeptide(L)'
;MIVRIMGEGQFDLPPESLKLLDELDDHLLGAVRQGDEADFRATLSALLAAARQSGRALPPESLESSELVLPAEDATLDEVREMLSEDGLIAEGG
;
A
#
# COMPACT_ATOMS: atom_id res chain seq x y z
N MET A 1 -3.04 -3.90 -12.62
CA MET A 1 -2.11 -4.33 -11.56
C MET A 1 -2.94 -4.73 -10.37
N ILE A 2 -2.55 -5.75 -9.63
CA ILE A 2 -3.36 -6.22 -8.50
C ILE A 2 -2.77 -5.71 -7.19
N VAL A 3 -3.55 -4.93 -6.45
CA VAL A 3 -3.20 -4.42 -5.11
C VAL A 3 -4.03 -5.16 -4.08
N ARG A 4 -3.41 -5.69 -3.03
CA ARG A 4 -4.12 -6.28 -1.89
C ARG A 4 -4.11 -5.32 -0.71
N ILE A 5 -5.27 -4.97 -0.20
CA ILE A 5 -5.41 -4.25 1.07
C ILE A 5 -5.72 -5.27 2.16
N MET A 6 -4.88 -5.32 3.18
CA MET A 6 -5.09 -6.21 4.33
C MET A 6 -6.43 -5.91 5.02
N GLY A 7 -7.25 -6.95 5.22
CA GLY A 7 -8.58 -6.84 5.82
C GLY A 7 -9.70 -6.49 4.83
N GLU A 8 -9.40 -6.07 3.60
CA GLU A 8 -10.41 -5.60 2.65
C GLU A 8 -10.47 -6.43 1.35
N GLY A 9 -9.33 -6.95 0.88
CA GLY A 9 -9.27 -7.83 -0.28
C GLY A 9 -8.36 -7.31 -1.39
N GLN A 10 -8.68 -7.66 -2.64
CA GLN A 10 -7.88 -7.29 -3.81
C GLN A 10 -8.57 -6.22 -4.66
N PHE A 11 -7.77 -5.39 -5.30
CA PHE A 11 -8.20 -4.30 -6.15
C PHE A 11 -7.39 -4.35 -7.45
N ASP A 12 -8.09 -4.31 -8.59
CA ASP A 12 -7.45 -4.16 -9.89
C ASP A 12 -7.31 -2.67 -10.21
N LEU A 13 -6.07 -2.19 -10.25
CA LEU A 13 -5.75 -0.80 -10.54
C LEU A 13 -5.22 -0.68 -11.98
N PRO A 14 -5.63 0.37 -12.71
CA PRO A 14 -5.06 0.64 -14.01
C PRO A 14 -3.62 1.14 -13.87
N PRO A 15 -2.73 0.86 -14.84
CA PRO A 15 -1.31 1.22 -14.79
C PRO A 15 -1.08 2.74 -14.74
N GLU A 16 -2.06 3.55 -15.16
CA GLU A 16 -2.00 5.01 -15.00
C GLU A 16 -1.99 5.46 -13.52
N SER A 17 -2.50 4.64 -12.62
CA SER A 17 -2.51 4.92 -11.17
C SER A 17 -1.17 4.60 -10.51
N LEU A 18 -0.29 3.84 -11.17
CA LEU A 18 1.04 3.49 -10.63
C LEU A 18 1.81 4.73 -10.22
N LYS A 19 1.79 5.78 -11.05
CA LYS A 19 2.54 7.00 -10.77
C LYS A 19 2.08 7.67 -9.47
N LEU A 20 0.76 7.75 -9.25
CA LEU A 20 0.21 8.33 -8.03
C LEU A 20 0.51 7.46 -6.80
N LEU A 21 0.41 6.14 -6.94
CA LEU A 21 0.72 5.20 -5.85
C LEU A 21 2.19 5.28 -5.47
N ASP A 22 3.09 5.33 -6.45
CA ASP A 22 4.54 5.42 -6.25
C ASP A 22 4.92 6.71 -5.49
N GLU A 23 4.31 7.85 -5.85
CA GLU A 23 4.52 9.12 -5.12
C GLU A 23 4.00 9.05 -3.67
N LEU A 24 2.85 8.40 -3.44
CA LEU A 24 2.30 8.22 -2.10
C LEU A 24 3.10 7.20 -1.27
N ASP A 25 3.65 6.17 -1.91
CA ASP A 25 4.49 5.16 -1.28
C ASP A 25 5.82 5.74 -0.80
N ASP A 26 6.50 6.53 -1.64
CA ASP A 26 7.74 7.23 -1.23
C ASP A 26 7.48 8.16 -0.03
N HIS A 27 6.35 8.87 -0.05
CA HIS A 27 5.95 9.73 1.06
C HIS A 27 5.65 8.91 2.34
N LEU A 28 4.97 7.77 2.20
CA LEU A 28 4.68 6.86 3.30
C LEU A 28 5.98 6.33 3.92
N LEU A 29 6.91 5.87 3.09
CA LEU A 29 8.23 5.41 3.50
C LEU A 29 9.01 6.51 4.22
N GLY A 30 8.94 7.75 3.74
CA GLY A 30 9.51 8.92 4.39
C GLY A 30 8.93 9.15 5.78
N ALA A 31 7.61 9.11 5.92
CA ALA A 31 6.94 9.26 7.21
C ALA A 31 7.29 8.12 8.19
N VAL A 32 7.29 6.87 7.72
CA VAL A 32 7.67 5.69 8.51
C VAL A 32 9.12 5.80 9.00
N ARG A 33 10.05 6.18 8.12
CA ARG A 33 11.47 6.36 8.47
C ARG A 33 11.70 7.48 9.48
N GLN A 34 10.93 8.56 9.40
CA GLN A 34 10.99 9.67 10.34
C GLN A 34 10.27 9.37 11.66
N GLY A 35 9.40 8.35 11.69
CA GLY A 35 8.53 8.06 12.84
C GLY A 35 7.38 9.05 12.98
N ASP A 36 6.97 9.67 11.88
CA ASP A 36 5.97 10.73 11.85
C ASP A 36 4.56 10.13 11.68
N GLU A 37 3.94 9.74 12.79
CA GLU A 37 2.67 9.00 12.77
C GLU A 37 1.52 9.80 12.12
N ALA A 38 1.50 11.11 12.30
CA ALA A 38 0.46 11.98 11.72
C ALA A 38 0.54 11.98 10.19
N ASP A 39 1.75 12.13 9.65
CA ASP A 39 1.98 12.12 8.20
C ASP A 39 1.80 10.73 7.61
N PHE A 40 2.28 9.70 8.31
CA PHE A 40 2.06 8.30 7.95
C PHE A 40 0.56 7.99 7.82
N ARG A 41 -0.24 8.35 8.82
CA ARG A 41 -1.69 8.06 8.81
C ARG A 41 -2.40 8.82 7.69
N ALA A 42 -2.02 10.08 7.45
CA ALA A 42 -2.56 10.89 6.36
C ALA A 42 -2.21 10.29 4.99
N THR A 43 -0.95 9.89 4.80
CA THR A 43 -0.45 9.33 3.55
C THR A 43 -1.01 7.94 3.29
N LEU A 44 -1.07 7.07 4.31
CA LEU A 44 -1.68 5.74 4.20
C LEU A 44 -3.15 5.85 3.80
N SER A 45 -3.91 6.74 4.45
CA SER A 45 -5.30 6.99 4.10
C SER A 45 -5.44 7.47 2.66
N ALA A 46 -4.55 8.35 2.20
CA ALA A 46 -4.53 8.82 0.80
C ALA A 46 -4.19 7.70 -0.20
N LEU A 47 -3.23 6.82 0.13
CA LEU A 47 -2.83 5.67 -0.68
C LEU A 47 -3.98 4.66 -0.83
N LEU A 48 -4.64 4.32 0.28
CA LEU A 48 -5.81 3.45 0.29
C LEU A 48 -7.00 4.09 -0.46
N ALA A 49 -7.24 5.38 -0.27
CA ALA A 49 -8.28 6.10 -0.98
C ALA A 49 -8.01 6.16 -2.50
N ALA A 50 -6.76 6.36 -2.91
CA ALA A 50 -6.36 6.33 -4.32
C ALA A 50 -6.58 4.93 -4.92
N ALA A 51 -6.19 3.87 -4.19
CA ALA A 51 -6.41 2.50 -4.62
C ALA A 51 -7.89 2.14 -4.74
N ARG A 52 -8.73 2.58 -3.78
CA ARG A 52 -10.18 2.37 -3.79
C ARG A 52 -10.90 3.17 -4.88
N GLN A 53 -10.43 4.39 -5.19
CA GLN A 53 -11.07 5.27 -6.18
C GLN A 53 -10.66 4.95 -7.61
N SER A 54 -9.38 4.69 -7.84
CA SER A 54 -8.86 4.37 -9.17
C SER A 54 -8.94 2.88 -9.49
N GLY A 55 -8.92 2.03 -8.46
CA GLY A 55 -9.00 0.59 -8.59
C GLY A 55 -10.43 0.07 -8.52
N ARG A 56 -10.62 -1.11 -9.10
CA ARG A 56 -11.87 -1.87 -9.02
C ARG A 56 -11.74 -2.97 -7.99
N ALA A 57 -12.60 -2.97 -6.97
CA ALA A 57 -12.67 -4.06 -6.00
C ALA A 57 -12.95 -5.39 -6.71
N LEU A 58 -12.09 -6.36 -6.45
CA LEU A 58 -12.22 -7.74 -6.92
C LEU A 58 -13.01 -8.57 -5.92
N PRO A 59 -13.70 -9.63 -6.37
CA PRO A 59 -14.46 -10.48 -5.47
C PRO A 59 -13.51 -11.21 -4.49
N PRO A 60 -13.93 -11.49 -3.25
CA PRO A 60 -13.07 -12.08 -2.21
C PRO A 60 -12.64 -13.53 -2.54
N GLU A 61 -13.32 -14.17 -3.49
CA GLU A 61 -12.96 -15.47 -4.05
C GLU A 61 -11.87 -15.40 -5.15
N SER A 62 -11.55 -14.19 -5.64
CA SER A 62 -10.38 -13.99 -6.50
C SER A 62 -9.12 -14.19 -5.67
N LEU A 63 -8.22 -15.02 -6.19
CA LEU A 63 -6.90 -15.28 -5.65
C LEU A 63 -5.85 -14.95 -6.71
N GLU A 64 -5.86 -13.71 -7.18
CA GLU A 64 -4.84 -13.24 -8.14
C GLU A 64 -3.52 -12.96 -7.43
N SER A 65 -2.39 -13.09 -8.13
CA SER A 65 -1.11 -12.62 -7.62
C SER A 65 -1.19 -11.12 -7.40
N SER A 66 -1.01 -10.69 -6.14
CA SER A 66 -0.96 -9.26 -5.81
C SER A 66 0.45 -8.77 -6.06
N GLU A 67 0.61 -7.74 -6.89
CA GLU A 67 1.89 -7.09 -7.16
C GLU A 67 2.28 -6.13 -6.02
N LEU A 68 1.28 -5.59 -5.31
CA LEU A 68 1.48 -4.70 -4.17
C LEU A 68 0.58 -5.15 -3.01
N VAL A 69 1.10 -5.10 -1.78
CA VAL A 69 0.33 -5.37 -0.57
C VAL A 69 0.35 -4.11 0.30
N LEU A 70 -0.85 -3.56 0.53
CA LEU A 70 -1.06 -2.41 1.38
C LEU A 70 -1.54 -2.85 2.78
N PRO A 71 -1.06 -2.21 3.84
CA PRO A 71 -1.54 -2.46 5.19
C PRO A 71 -2.98 -1.96 5.36
N ALA A 72 -3.63 -2.40 6.44
CA ALA A 72 -4.97 -1.95 6.80
C ALA A 72 -4.97 -0.45 7.19
N GLU A 73 -6.10 0.25 7.04
CA GLU A 73 -6.19 1.67 7.43
C GLU A 73 -5.94 1.92 8.92
N ASP A 74 -6.22 0.91 9.75
CA ASP A 74 -6.01 0.96 11.21
C ASP A 74 -4.58 0.55 11.61
N ALA A 75 -3.75 0.14 10.65
CA ALA A 75 -2.38 -0.27 10.92
C ALA A 75 -1.58 0.85 11.59
N THR A 76 -0.74 0.48 12.54
CA THR A 76 0.13 1.42 13.24
C THR A 76 1.42 1.65 12.45
N LEU A 77 2.09 2.78 12.70
CA LEU A 77 3.38 3.07 12.09
C LEU A 77 4.39 1.96 12.38
N ASP A 78 4.38 1.42 13.60
CA ASP A 78 5.25 0.31 14.02
C ASP A 78 4.96 -0.97 13.23
N GLU A 79 3.68 -1.36 13.10
CA GLU A 79 3.33 -2.55 12.32
C GLU A 79 3.70 -2.41 10.84
N VAL A 80 3.45 -1.25 10.22
CA VAL A 80 3.84 -1.04 8.82
C VAL A 80 5.34 -0.97 8.66
N ARG A 81 6.05 -0.40 9.65
CA ARG A 81 7.52 -0.39 9.67
C ARG A 81 8.10 -1.80 9.75
N GLU A 82 7.53 -2.66 10.60
CA GLU A 82 7.94 -4.07 10.70
C GLU A 82 7.64 -4.79 9.38
N MET A 83 6.46 -4.60 8.80
CA MET A 83 6.10 -5.16 7.49
C MET A 83 7.08 -4.74 6.38
N LEU A 84 7.46 -3.47 6.31
CA LEU A 84 8.45 -2.96 5.35
C LEU A 84 9.88 -3.45 5.64
N SER A 85 10.17 -3.83 6.89
CA SER A 85 11.49 -4.32 7.31
C SER A 85 11.63 -5.83 7.11
N GLU A 86 10.57 -6.61 7.33
CA GLU A 86 10.52 -8.06 7.15
C GLU A 86 10.24 -8.44 5.68
N ASP A 87 9.33 -7.71 5.04
CA ASP A 87 8.98 -7.80 3.62
C ASP A 87 9.67 -6.62 2.92
N GLY A 88 10.99 -6.68 2.81
CA GLY A 88 11.79 -5.76 2.01
C GLY A 88 11.47 -5.90 0.50
N LEU A 89 10.23 -5.69 0.12
CA LEU A 89 9.69 -5.82 -1.23
C LEU A 89 9.99 -4.55 -2.05
N ILE A 90 11.25 -4.12 -2.08
CA ILE A 90 11.86 -3.33 -3.17
C ILE A 90 13.40 -3.48 -3.16
N ALA A 91 13.92 -4.71 -3.20
CA ALA A 91 15.26 -4.96 -3.75
C ALA A 91 15.44 -6.44 -4.14
N GLU A 92 14.81 -6.87 -5.23
CA GLU A 92 15.48 -7.85 -6.09
C GLU A 92 16.21 -7.10 -7.20
N GLY A 93 17.51 -6.93 -6.98
CA GLY A 93 18.45 -6.36 -7.92
C GLY A 93 19.84 -6.35 -7.30
N GLY A 94 20.50 -7.51 -7.34
CA GLY A 94 21.94 -7.65 -7.07
C GLY A 94 22.82 -7.05 -8.16
#